data_AF-A0A1F3Y7J1-F1
#
_entry.id   AF-A0A1F3Y7J1-F1
#
_cell.length_a   1.000
_cell.length_b   1.000
_cell.length_c   1.000
_cell.angle_alpha   90.00
_cell.angle_beta   90.00
_cell.angle_gamma   90.00
#
_symmetry.space_group_name_H-M   'P 1'
#
loop_
_entity.id
_entity.type
_entity.pdbx_description
1 polymer ?
#
loop_
_entity_poly.entity_id
_entity_poly.type
_entity_poly.pdbx_seq_one_letter_code
_entity_poly.pdbx_strand_id
1 'polypeptide(L)'
;MTFGTSNCAKHSIVMKEKEAQYFAETNRDILEIEMAQGNGEYLNAFAQTMGCQKPEFIRTVQQNYEKIFSHQGISATEMLENVRKVSTSICLTTV
;
A
#
# COMPACT_ATOMS: atom_id res chain seq x y z
N MET A 1 27.79 19.54 0.41
CA MET A 1 27.35 18.54 1.41
C MET A 1 27.41 19.24 2.76
N THR A 2 26.32 19.57 3.43
CA THR A 2 25.23 18.72 3.91
C THR A 2 23.91 19.51 3.91
N PHE A 3 22.88 19.02 3.22
CA PHE A 3 21.54 19.59 3.36
C PHE A 3 20.86 18.97 4.58
N GLY A 4 20.39 19.85 5.46
CA GLY A 4 20.07 19.58 6.86
C GLY A 4 19.04 18.49 7.13
N THR A 5 19.17 17.94 8.34
CA THR A 5 18.24 17.02 9.00
C THR A 5 16.83 17.60 9.10
N SER A 6 15.98 17.34 8.11
CA SER A 6 14.52 17.50 8.22
C SER A 6 13.95 16.35 9.06
N ASN A 7 14.14 16.41 10.37
CA ASN A 7 13.85 15.33 11.33
C ASN A 7 12.52 15.50 12.10
N CYS A 8 11.60 16.38 11.68
CA CYS A 8 10.34 16.62 12.39
C CYS A 8 9.06 16.19 11.65
N ALA A 9 9.14 15.82 10.37
CA ALA A 9 8.01 15.23 9.62
C ALA A 9 8.20 13.74 9.31
N LYS A 10 9.44 13.24 9.33
CA LYS A 10 9.77 11.86 8.95
C LYS A 10 9.26 10.81 9.92
N HIS A 11 9.06 11.14 11.20
CA HIS A 11 8.69 10.12 12.19
C HIS A 11 7.30 9.54 11.92
N SER A 12 6.30 10.37 11.60
CA SER A 12 4.96 9.86 11.31
C SER A 12 4.86 9.17 9.95
N ILE A 13 5.68 9.58 8.97
CA ILE A 13 5.66 9.02 7.61
C ILE A 13 6.34 7.65 7.59
N VAL A 14 7.54 7.54 8.17
CA VAL A 14 8.28 6.27 8.29
C VAL A 14 7.52 5.25 9.12
N MET A 15 6.77 5.69 10.14
CA MET A 15 5.92 4.80 10.94
C MET A 15 4.74 4.25 10.14
N LYS A 16 4.09 5.06 9.30
CA LYS A 16 3.02 4.59 8.41
C LYS A 16 3.54 3.65 7.32
N GLU A 17 4.74 3.88 6.80
CA GLU A 17 5.37 2.96 5.85
C GLU A 17 5.65 1.59 6.48
N LYS A 18 6.14 1.58 7.72
CA LYS A 18 6.30 0.34 8.50
C LYS A 18 4.98 -0.34 8.83
N GLU A 19 3.95 0.43 9.16
CA GLU A 19 2.61 -0.08 9.45
C GLU A 19 2.01 -0.76 8.23
N ALA A 20 2.03 -0.11 7.06
CA ALA A 20 1.56 -0.69 5.82
C ALA A 20 2.35 -1.95 5.41
N GLN A 21 3.68 -1.96 5.65
CA GLN A 21 4.51 -3.13 5.40
C GLN A 21 4.13 -4.30 6.32
N TYR A 22 4.07 -4.08 7.63
CA TYR A 22 3.70 -5.12 8.58
C TYR A 22 2.28 -5.65 8.33
N PHE A 23 1.35 -4.75 7.99
CA PHE A 23 -0.02 -5.10 7.65
C PHE A 23 -0.06 -5.97 6.37
N ALA A 24 0.68 -5.59 5.33
CA ALA A 24 0.80 -6.36 4.10
C ALA A 24 1.42 -7.74 4.32
N GLU A 25 2.45 -7.84 5.16
CA GLU A 25 3.11 -9.11 5.50
C GLU A 25 2.18 -10.07 6.25
N THR A 26 1.45 -9.55 7.25
CA THR A 26 0.56 -10.35 8.10
C THR A 26 -0.72 -10.78 7.38
N ASN A 27 -1.19 -9.97 6.43
CA ASN A 27 -2.48 -10.14 5.77
C ASN A 27 -2.36 -10.39 4.25
N ARG A 28 -1.20 -10.78 3.74
CA ARG A 28 -0.93 -10.92 2.29
C ARG A 28 -1.97 -11.77 1.57
N ASP A 29 -2.25 -12.96 2.11
CA ASP A 29 -3.13 -13.94 1.47
C ASP A 29 -4.58 -13.44 1.39
N ILE A 30 -5.07 -12.78 2.45
CA ILE A 30 -6.43 -12.22 2.45
C ILE A 30 -6.51 -10.95 1.59
N LEU A 31 -5.45 -10.14 1.58
CA LEU A 31 -5.34 -8.98 0.70
C LEU A 31 -5.35 -9.38 -0.78
N GLU A 32 -4.70 -10.49 -1.14
CA GLU A 32 -4.74 -11.04 -2.50
C GLU A 32 -6.20 -11.31 -2.93
N ILE A 33 -6.98 -11.98 -2.09
CA ILE A 33 -8.38 -12.30 -2.38
C ILE A 33 -9.24 -11.03 -2.44
N GLU A 34 -9.13 -10.15 -1.44
CA GLU A 34 -9.96 -8.94 -1.34
C GLU A 34 -9.61 -7.90 -2.41
N MET A 35 -8.35 -7.79 -2.83
CA MET A 35 -7.94 -6.95 -3.97
C MET A 35 -8.52 -7.46 -5.29
N ALA A 36 -8.55 -8.77 -5.51
CA ALA A 36 -9.19 -9.36 -6.69
C ALA A 36 -10.70 -9.09 -6.71
N GLN A 37 -11.36 -9.24 -5.55
CA GLN A 37 -12.80 -9.03 -5.39
C GLN A 37 -13.18 -7.54 -5.44
N GLY A 38 -12.27 -6.65 -5.06
CA GLY A 38 -12.54 -5.21 -4.95
C GLY A 38 -13.40 -4.86 -3.73
N ASN A 39 -13.41 -5.69 -2.69
CA ASN A 39 -14.09 -5.42 -1.44
C ASN A 39 -13.46 -6.24 -0.30
N GLY A 40 -13.77 -5.87 0.94
CA GLY A 40 -13.34 -6.60 2.13
C GLY A 40 -12.73 -5.72 3.22
N GLU A 41 -12.70 -6.24 4.44
CA GLU A 41 -12.34 -5.46 5.63
C GLU A 41 -10.83 -5.19 5.69
N TYR A 42 -10.02 -6.17 5.30
CA TYR A 42 -8.56 -6.06 5.30
C TYR A 42 -8.08 -5.08 4.24
N LEU A 43 -8.69 -5.07 3.06
CA LEU A 43 -8.42 -4.11 2.00
C LEU A 43 -8.82 -2.69 2.42
N ASN A 44 -9.95 -2.55 3.09
CA ASN A 44 -10.39 -1.28 3.66
C ASN A 44 -9.42 -0.75 4.73
N ALA A 45 -8.94 -1.63 5.62
CA ALA A 45 -7.95 -1.29 6.63
C ALA A 45 -6.58 -0.97 6.00
N PHE A 46 -6.17 -1.74 5.00
CA PHE A 46 -4.93 -1.52 4.27
C PHE A 46 -4.90 -0.13 3.61
N ALA A 47 -6.01 0.29 2.98
CA ALA A 47 -6.16 1.64 2.45
C ALA A 47 -5.91 2.73 3.51
N GLN A 48 -6.35 2.50 4.76
CA GLN A 48 -6.12 3.43 5.86
C GLN A 48 -4.65 3.45 6.30
N THR A 49 -4.00 2.28 6.41
CA THR A 49 -2.57 2.20 6.73
C THR A 49 -1.71 2.93 5.68
N MET A 50 -2.14 2.90 4.42
CA MET A 50 -1.49 3.63 3.33
C MET A 50 -1.93 5.10 3.20
N GLY A 51 -2.89 5.56 3.99
CA GLY A 51 -3.39 6.94 3.93
C GLY A 51 -4.13 7.31 2.64
N CYS A 52 -4.78 6.34 1.99
CA CYS A 52 -5.52 6.53 0.75
C CYS A 52 -7.03 6.67 1.00
N GLN A 53 -7.73 7.32 0.07
CA GLN A 53 -9.19 7.30 0.05
C GLN A 53 -9.69 5.90 -0.33
N LYS A 54 -10.51 5.27 0.54
CA LYS A 54 -10.93 3.87 0.38
C LYS A 54 -11.53 3.56 -1.00
N PRO A 55 -12.54 4.30 -1.50
CA PRO A 55 -13.22 3.91 -2.74
C PRO A 55 -12.29 3.95 -3.96
N GLU A 56 -11.44 4.97 -4.06
CA GLU A 56 -10.52 5.16 -5.18
C GLU A 56 -9.34 4.20 -5.12
N PHE A 57 -8.84 3.92 -3.90
CA PHE A 57 -7.81 2.92 -3.66
C PHE A 57 -8.28 1.52 -4.05
N ILE A 58 -9.45 1.09 -3.54
CA ILE A 58 -10.03 -0.23 -3.83
C ILE A 58 -10.21 -0.43 -5.33
N ARG A 59 -10.80 0.56 -6.02
CA ARG A 59 -10.97 0.51 -7.47
C ARG A 59 -9.62 0.37 -8.19
N THR A 60 -8.61 1.12 -7.76
CA THR A 60 -7.30 1.12 -8.40
C THR A 60 -6.58 -0.21 -8.25
N VAL A 61 -6.55 -0.77 -7.04
CA VAL A 61 -5.85 -2.04 -6.82
C VAL A 61 -6.57 -3.19 -7.50
N GLN A 62 -7.90 -3.17 -7.56
CA GLN A 62 -8.67 -4.16 -8.31
C GLN A 62 -8.40 -4.07 -9.82
N GLN A 63 -8.43 -2.87 -10.40
CA GLN A 63 -8.18 -2.65 -11.82
C GLN A 63 -6.75 -2.98 -12.25
N ASN A 64 -5.80 -2.93 -11.31
CA ASN A 64 -4.39 -3.25 -11.55
C ASN A 64 -3.96 -4.54 -10.86
N TYR A 65 -4.90 -5.43 -10.52
CA TYR A 65 -4.61 -6.66 -9.79
C TYR A 65 -3.50 -7.48 -10.44
N GLU A 66 -3.57 -7.70 -11.76
CA GLU A 66 -2.55 -8.45 -12.52
C GLU A 66 -1.17 -7.77 -12.54
N LYS A 67 -1.11 -6.44 -12.34
CA LYS A 67 0.16 -5.72 -12.19
C LYS A 67 0.71 -5.79 -10.78
N ILE A 68 -0.19 -5.88 -9.79
CA ILE A 68 0.19 -6.03 -8.38
C ILE A 68 0.70 -7.44 -8.14
N PHE A 69 -0.06 -8.46 -8.55
CA PHE A 69 0.25 -9.88 -8.45
C PHE A 69 0.73 -10.41 -9.81
N SER A 70 1.91 -9.93 -10.23
CA SER A 70 2.48 -10.21 -11.56
C SER A 70 2.94 -11.66 -11.76
N HIS A 71 3.19 -12.39 -10.68
CA HIS A 71 3.55 -13.80 -10.71
C HIS A 71 3.11 -14.54 -9.43
N GLN A 72 3.12 -15.86 -9.51
CA GLN A 72 2.85 -16.71 -8.35
C GLN A 72 3.96 -16.57 -7.30
N GLY A 73 3.58 -16.46 -6.03
CA GLY A 73 4.53 -16.38 -4.92
C GLY A 73 5.18 -15.00 -4.76
N ILE A 74 4.54 -13.93 -5.25
CA ILE A 74 4.98 -12.56 -4.98
C ILE A 74 5.11 -12.31 -3.48
N SER A 75 6.21 -11.68 -3.07
CA SER A 75 6.44 -11.33 -1.66
C SER A 75 5.52 -10.17 -1.22
N ALA A 76 5.25 -10.07 0.08
CA ALA A 76 4.47 -8.94 0.62
C ALA A 76 5.12 -7.58 0.33
N THR A 77 6.45 -7.51 0.39
CA THR A 77 7.22 -6.31 0.05
C THR A 77 7.03 -5.91 -1.41
N GLU A 78 7.15 -6.86 -2.33
CA GLU A 78 7.00 -6.60 -3.77
C GLU A 78 5.55 -6.26 -4.13
N MET A 79 4.57 -6.94 -3.53
CA MET A 79 3.14 -6.59 -3.64
C MET A 79 2.91 -5.13 -3.19
N LEU A 80 3.44 -4.74 -2.03
CA LEU A 80 3.31 -3.38 -1.50
C LEU A 80 3.96 -2.34 -2.41
N GLU A 81 5.13 -2.63 -2.97
CA GLU A 81 5.78 -1.77 -3.96
C GLU A 81 4.92 -1.60 -5.22
N ASN A 82 4.33 -2.67 -5.73
CA ASN A 82 3.44 -2.59 -6.90
C ASN A 82 2.16 -1.84 -6.60
N VAL A 83 1.56 -2.03 -5.41
CA VAL A 83 0.43 -1.25 -4.92
C VAL A 83 0.77 0.24 -4.88
N ARG A 84 1.94 0.62 -4.36
CA ARG A 84 2.41 2.01 -4.32
C ARG A 84 2.55 2.59 -5.73
N LYS A 85 3.12 1.84 -6.68
CA LYS A 85 3.27 2.28 -8.09
C LYS A 85 1.92 2.59 -8.74
N VAL A 86 0.90 1.75 -8.51
CA VAL A 86 -0.43 1.97 -9.12
C VAL A 86 -1.27 3.00 -8.37
N SER A 87 -0.98 3.24 -7.09
CA SER A 87 -1.75 4.13 -6.21
C SER A 87 -1.08 5.49 -5.94
N THR A 88 0.03 5.79 -6.63
CA THR A 88 0.86 7.00 -6.41
C THR A 88 0.04 8.30 -6.52
N SER A 89 -0.97 8.36 -7.39
CA SER A 89 -1.78 9.57 -7.61
C SER A 89 -2.96 9.74 -6.64
N ILE A 90 -3.20 8.77 -5.76
CA ILE A 90 -4.46 8.61 -5.00
C ILE A 90 -4.21 8.48 -3.49
N CYS A 91 -3.04 7.97 -3.14
CA CYS A 91 -2.55 7.95 -1.78
C CYS A 91 -1.72 9.21 -1.55
N LEU A 92 -1.89 9.86 -0.40
CA LEU A 92 -1.12 11.04 -0.02
C LEU A 92 0.34 10.66 0.27
N THR A 93 1.11 10.40 -0.78
CA THR A 93 2.56 10.19 -0.71
C THR A 93 3.20 11.42 -1.35
N THR A 94 3.47 12.43 -0.52
CA THR A 94 4.33 13.53 -0.94
C THR A 94 5.77 13.05 -0.82
N VAL A 95 6.44 13.10 -1.97
CA VAL A 95 7.84 12.78 -2.32
C VAL A 95 8.87 13.14 -1.25
#